data_AF-A0A9E3J8K6-F1
#
_entry.id   AF-A0A9E3J8K6-F1
#
_cell.length_a   1.000
_cell.length_b   1.000
_cell.length_c   1.000
_cell.angle_alpha   90.00
_cell.angle_beta   90.00
_cell.angle_gamma   90.00
#
_symmetry.space_group_name_H-M   'P 1'
#
loop_
_entity.id
_entity.type
_entity.pdbx_description
1 polymer ?
#
loop_
_entity_poly.entity_id
_entity_poly.type
_entity_poly.pdbx_seq_one_letter_code
_entity_poly.pdbx_strand_id
1 'polypeptide(L)'
;ARAGESGSVVTLVTPNQRRDMSRLMASAGITPQIAQVRSGEAELSRITGAQAPSGVPVVITAPQPERPRGASSPSSSRGRRGRRSQSGQGRPAGEAARRGGPRRTGFGSAA
;
A
#
# COMPACT_ATOMS: atom_id res chain seq x y z
N ALA A 1 -25.28 0.05 3.17
CA ALA A 1 -24.64 0.85 4.25
C ALA A 1 -23.15 0.55 4.19
N ARG A 2 -22.41 0.46 5.32
CA ARG A 2 -20.98 0.04 5.40
C ARG A 2 -20.56 -0.79 4.17
N ALA A 3 -19.56 -0.32 3.42
CA ALA A 3 -19.16 -0.77 2.06
C ALA A 3 -19.78 -0.02 0.86
N GLY A 4 -20.35 1.17 1.05
CA GLY A 4 -20.72 2.09 -0.05
C GLY A 4 -22.11 1.86 -0.64
N GLU A 5 -22.86 0.90 -0.12
CA GLU A 5 -24.26 0.66 -0.49
C GLU A 5 -25.21 1.56 0.32
N SER A 6 -26.45 1.70 -0.13
CA SER A 6 -27.53 2.35 0.66
C SER A 6 -27.84 1.56 1.94
N GLY A 7 -28.14 2.25 3.03
CA GLY A 7 -28.65 1.62 4.27
C GLY A 7 -28.46 2.48 5.52
N SER A 8 -28.86 1.95 6.68
CA SER A 8 -28.83 2.68 7.95
C SER A 8 -27.51 2.48 8.71
N VAL A 9 -27.04 3.54 9.37
CA VAL A 9 -25.91 3.50 10.31
C VAL A 9 -26.43 3.90 11.68
N VAL A 10 -26.21 3.05 12.67
CA VAL A 10 -26.63 3.28 14.06
C VAL A 10 -25.41 3.62 14.90
N THR A 11 -25.52 4.68 15.70
CA THR A 11 -24.50 5.08 16.68
C THR A 11 -25.12 5.04 18.07
N LEU A 12 -24.53 4.26 18.97
CA LEU A 12 -24.92 4.23 20.38
C LEU A 12 -24.10 5.28 21.12
N VAL A 13 -24.76 6.13 21.91
CA VAL A 13 -24.12 7.17 22.71
C VAL A 13 -24.58 7.08 24.16
N THR A 14 -23.67 7.35 25.09
CA THR A 14 -24.01 7.48 26.50
C THR A 14 -24.63 8.86 26.79
N PRO A 15 -25.37 9.03 27.90
CA PRO A 15 -26.02 10.30 28.22
C PRO A 15 -25.06 11.51 28.25
N ASN A 16 -23.84 11.33 28.77
CA ASN A 16 -22.83 12.38 28.82
C ASN A 16 -22.24 12.75 27.44
N GLN A 17 -22.31 11.86 26.45
CA GLN A 17 -21.80 12.10 25.08
C GLN A 17 -22.84 12.74 24.16
N ARG A 18 -24.12 12.76 24.55
CA ARG A 18 -25.23 13.20 23.68
C ARG A 18 -25.03 14.60 23.11
N ARG A 19 -24.56 15.55 23.93
CA ARG A 19 -24.40 16.95 23.52
C ARG A 19 -23.36 17.10 22.41
N ASP A 20 -22.23 16.44 22.56
CA ASP A 20 -21.14 16.52 21.60
C ASP A 20 -21.51 15.79 20.29
N MET A 21 -22.20 14.65 20.39
CA MET A 21 -22.72 13.96 19.21
C MET A 21 -23.76 14.81 18.45
N SER A 22 -24.68 15.48 19.15
CA SER A 22 -25.66 16.37 18.50
C SER A 22 -24.99 17.52 17.74
N ARG A 23 -23.92 18.10 18.30
CA ARG A 23 -23.13 19.14 17.62
C ARG A 23 -22.39 18.62 16.40
N LEU A 24 -21.81 17.42 16.51
CA LEU A 24 -21.14 16.77 15.39
C LEU A 24 -22.12 16.54 14.23
N MET A 25 -23.30 15.98 14.53
CA MET A 25 -24.33 15.71 13.51
C MET A 25 -24.81 17.00 12.84
N ALA A 26 -25.07 18.06 13.63
CA ALA A 26 -25.45 19.37 13.09
C ALA A 26 -24.35 19.97 12.20
N SER A 27 -23.09 19.86 12.60
CA SER A 27 -21.94 20.34 11.81
C SER A 27 -21.79 19.57 10.50
N ALA A 28 -22.19 18.29 10.48
CA ALA A 28 -22.23 17.46 9.29
C ALA A 28 -23.50 17.67 8.43
N GLY A 29 -24.44 18.52 8.84
CA GLY A 29 -25.72 18.71 8.15
C GLY A 29 -26.64 17.48 8.21
N ILE A 30 -26.46 16.61 9.20
CA ILE A 30 -27.22 15.37 9.38
C ILE A 30 -28.31 15.60 10.43
N THR A 31 -29.55 15.24 10.09
CA THR A 31 -30.67 15.17 11.05
C THR A 31 -30.92 13.71 11.45
N PRO A 32 -30.33 13.23 12.56
CA PRO A 32 -30.48 11.84 12.97
C PRO A 32 -31.86 11.58 13.59
N GLN A 33 -32.33 10.34 13.46
CA GLN A 33 -33.41 9.81 14.31
C GLN A 33 -32.83 9.46 15.68
N ILE A 34 -33.41 9.98 16.76
CA ILE A 34 -32.92 9.78 18.12
C ILE A 34 -33.97 9.02 18.92
N ALA A 35 -33.61 7.83 19.40
CA ALA A 35 -34.41 7.03 20.31
C ALA A 35 -33.63 6.80 21.61
N GLN A 36 -34.28 6.98 22.76
CA GLN A 36 -33.71 6.56 24.04
C GLN A 36 -34.13 5.12 24.30
N VAL A 37 -33.16 4.21 24.32
CA VAL A 37 -33.43 2.78 24.41
C VAL A 37 -32.62 2.11 25.51
N ARG A 38 -33.10 0.97 25.98
CA ARG A 38 -32.38 0.03 26.86
C ARG A 38 -31.96 -1.22 26.07
N SER A 39 -31.02 -1.97 26.65
CA SER A 39 -30.64 -3.27 26.09
C SER A 39 -31.85 -4.21 26.05
N GLY A 40 -32.08 -4.86 24.91
CA GLY A 40 -33.19 -5.79 24.71
C GLY A 40 -34.55 -5.15 24.43
N GLU A 41 -34.63 -3.81 24.37
CA GLU A 41 -35.87 -3.12 24.06
C GLU A 41 -36.29 -3.33 22.60
N ALA A 42 -37.60 -3.52 22.37
CA ALA A 42 -38.16 -3.83 21.06
C ALA A 42 -37.92 -2.73 20.01
N GLU A 43 -37.71 -1.48 20.43
CA GLU A 43 -37.37 -0.38 19.52
C GLU A 43 -35.98 -0.53 18.92
N LEU A 44 -34.98 -0.96 19.71
CA LEU A 44 -33.61 -1.16 19.23
C LEU A 44 -33.54 -2.28 18.20
N SER A 45 -34.27 -3.39 18.42
CA SER A 45 -34.38 -4.48 17.43
C SER A 45 -35.07 -4.03 16.14
N ARG A 46 -36.11 -3.19 16.24
CA ARG A 46 -36.82 -2.64 15.08
C ARG A 46 -35.94 -1.72 14.24
N ILE A 47 -35.18 -0.84 14.87
CA ILE A 47 -34.29 0.11 14.16
C ILE A 47 -33.12 -0.61 13.48
N THR A 48 -32.55 -1.63 14.14
CA THR A 48 -31.34 -2.32 13.65
C THR A 48 -31.62 -3.53 12.78
N GLY A 49 -32.84 -4.10 12.83
CA GLY A 49 -33.13 -5.40 12.25
C GLY A 49 -32.35 -6.54 12.90
N ALA A 50 -31.88 -6.36 14.14
CA ALA A 50 -31.05 -7.35 14.82
C ALA A 50 -31.79 -8.68 14.99
N GLN A 51 -31.13 -9.77 14.59
CA GLN A 51 -31.56 -11.14 14.75
C GLN A 51 -30.58 -11.89 15.66
N ALA A 52 -31.07 -12.89 16.40
CA ALA A 52 -30.22 -13.72 17.23
C ALA A 52 -29.11 -14.38 16.39
N PRO A 53 -27.82 -14.25 16.78
CA PRO A 53 -26.75 -14.93 16.07
C PRO A 53 -26.93 -16.44 16.18
N SER A 54 -26.59 -17.18 15.12
CA SER A 54 -26.75 -18.65 15.09
C SER A 54 -25.89 -19.38 16.13
N GLY A 55 -24.85 -18.72 16.65
CA GLY A 55 -23.86 -19.33 17.54
C GLY A 55 -22.88 -20.26 16.83
N VAL A 56 -23.06 -20.53 15.52
CA VAL A 56 -22.14 -21.35 14.72
C VAL A 56 -20.93 -20.50 14.32
N PRO A 57 -19.70 -20.89 14.68
CA PRO A 57 -18.50 -20.15 14.28
C PRO A 57 -18.33 -20.08 12.76
N VAL A 58 -17.94 -18.91 12.26
CA VAL A 58 -17.60 -18.74 10.83
C VAL A 58 -16.16 -19.18 10.61
N VAL A 59 -15.96 -20.19 9.76
CA VAL A 59 -14.61 -20.64 9.35
C VAL A 59 -14.03 -19.63 8.36
N ILE A 60 -13.03 -18.88 8.80
CA ILE A 60 -12.28 -17.96 7.94
C ILE A 60 -11.20 -18.77 7.20
N THR A 61 -11.33 -18.90 5.89
CA THR A 61 -10.29 -19.54 5.07
C THR A 61 -9.07 -18.62 5.06
N ALA A 62 -7.88 -19.19 5.32
CA ALA A 62 -6.65 -18.43 5.23
C ALA A 62 -6.48 -17.87 3.80
N PRO A 63 -6.06 -16.61 3.63
CA PRO A 63 -5.80 -16.06 2.31
C PRO A 63 -4.73 -16.91 1.62
N GLN A 64 -4.93 -17.17 0.32
CA GLN A 64 -3.98 -17.94 -0.48
C GLN A 64 -2.62 -17.21 -0.50
N PRO A 65 -1.50 -17.92 -0.34
CA PRO A 65 -0.18 -17.30 -0.41
C PRO A 65 0.02 -16.67 -1.79
N GLU A 66 0.50 -15.43 -1.82
CA GLU A 66 0.79 -14.73 -3.07
C GLU A 66 1.87 -15.52 -3.84
N ARG A 67 1.57 -15.91 -5.08
CA ARG A 67 2.52 -16.63 -5.92
C ARG A 67 3.71 -15.72 -6.20
N PRO A 68 4.96 -16.14 -5.98
CA PRO A 68 6.12 -15.31 -6.27
C PRO A 68 6.09 -14.91 -7.75
N ARG A 69 6.04 -13.60 -8.01
CA ARG A 69 6.20 -13.04 -9.36
C ARG A 69 7.61 -13.40 -9.82
N GLY A 70 7.70 -14.10 -10.95
CA GLY A 70 8.83 -14.93 -11.33
C GLY A 70 10.21 -14.27 -11.21
N ALA A 71 11.19 -15.07 -10.78
CA ALA A 71 12.59 -14.76 -11.00
C ALA A 71 12.81 -14.61 -12.52
N SER A 72 13.14 -13.39 -12.93
CA SER A 72 13.69 -13.12 -14.25
C SER A 72 14.86 -14.09 -14.48
N SER A 73 14.79 -14.88 -15.56
CA SER A 73 15.79 -15.89 -15.89
C SER A 73 17.20 -15.30 -15.86
N PRO A 74 18.19 -15.94 -15.19
CA PRO A 74 19.58 -15.63 -15.48
C PRO A 74 19.86 -16.13 -16.90
N SER A 75 20.18 -15.19 -17.79
CA SER A 75 20.69 -15.45 -19.13
C SER A 75 21.78 -16.52 -19.08
N SER A 76 21.45 -17.74 -19.52
CA SER A 76 22.43 -18.79 -19.75
C SER A 76 23.20 -18.44 -21.03
N SER A 77 24.27 -17.67 -20.88
CA SER A 77 25.26 -17.43 -21.93
C SER A 77 25.99 -18.74 -22.25
N ARG A 78 25.35 -19.59 -23.06
CA ARG A 78 25.98 -20.75 -23.67
C ARG A 78 27.01 -20.25 -24.69
N GLY A 79 28.27 -20.38 -24.34
CA GLY A 79 29.38 -20.02 -25.20
C GLY A 79 29.55 -20.92 -26.43
N ARG A 80 30.58 -20.53 -27.19
CA ARG A 80 31.32 -21.26 -28.24
C ARG A 80 30.88 -21.02 -29.69
N ARG A 81 31.48 -20.01 -30.33
CA ARG A 81 31.95 -20.11 -31.72
C ARG A 81 33.34 -19.50 -31.90
N GLY A 82 34.31 -20.39 -32.08
CA GLY A 82 35.40 -20.26 -33.06
C GLY A 82 36.43 -19.15 -32.85
N ARG A 83 37.50 -19.46 -32.12
CA ARG A 83 38.81 -18.83 -32.30
C ARG A 83 39.32 -19.16 -33.70
N ARG A 84 39.49 -18.17 -34.57
CA ARG A 84 40.32 -18.32 -35.77
C ARG A 84 41.62 -17.56 -35.53
N SER A 85 42.68 -18.34 -35.39
CA SER A 85 44.08 -17.91 -35.32
C SER A 85 44.44 -17.13 -36.58
N GLN A 86 44.99 -15.92 -36.41
CA GLN A 86 45.89 -15.37 -37.40
C GLN A 86 47.13 -14.83 -36.69
N SER A 87 48.20 -15.59 -36.90
CA SER A 87 49.60 -15.27 -36.68
C SER A 87 49.95 -13.85 -37.12
N GLY A 88 50.65 -13.12 -36.25
CA GLY A 88 51.20 -11.81 -36.56
C GLY A 88 52.17 -11.38 -35.47
N GLN A 89 53.33 -12.03 -35.45
CA GLN A 89 54.45 -11.70 -34.60
C GLN A 89 55.15 -10.47 -35.18
N GLY A 90 55.25 -9.38 -34.42
CA GLY A 90 55.93 -8.15 -34.87
C GLY A 90 55.83 -7.01 -33.84
N ARG A 91 56.75 -7.00 -32.87
CA ARG A 91 57.16 -5.80 -32.08
C ARG A 91 58.18 -5.00 -32.92
N PRO A 92 58.63 -3.80 -32.51
CA PRO A 92 57.98 -2.69 -31.79
C PRO A 92 58.27 -1.31 -32.48
N ALA A 93 58.01 -0.19 -31.80
CA ALA A 93 58.62 1.15 -31.97
C ALA A 93 57.80 2.28 -32.65
N GLY A 94 58.03 3.50 -32.15
CA GLY A 94 57.57 4.79 -32.67
C GLY A 94 56.47 5.42 -31.80
N GLU A 95 56.78 6.09 -30.70
CA GLU A 95 57.26 7.49 -30.60
C GLU A 95 56.21 8.56 -31.03
N ALA A 96 56.24 9.67 -30.29
CA ALA A 96 55.51 10.92 -30.45
C ALA A 96 54.15 11.00 -29.71
N ALA A 97 54.14 11.30 -28.40
CA ALA A 97 54.33 12.64 -27.82
C ALA A 97 53.08 13.54 -27.89
N ARG A 98 52.81 14.14 -26.72
CA ARG A 98 52.28 15.50 -26.46
C ARG A 98 50.81 15.65 -26.05
N ARG A 99 50.72 16.10 -24.79
CA ARG A 99 49.84 17.15 -24.24
C ARG A 99 48.39 16.71 -23.96
N GLY A 100 47.82 16.92 -22.79
CA GLY A 100 48.22 17.75 -21.66
C GLY A 100 47.45 17.34 -20.42
N GLY A 101 48.07 17.60 -19.28
CA GLY A 101 47.58 17.24 -17.96
C GLY A 101 46.40 18.07 -17.44
N PRO A 102 46.05 17.85 -16.17
CA PRO A 102 44.72 18.03 -15.60
C PRO A 102 44.52 19.43 -15.02
N ARG A 103 43.26 19.84 -14.81
CA ARG A 103 42.94 20.95 -13.91
C ARG A 103 41.83 20.56 -12.94
N ARG A 104 42.26 20.24 -11.72
CA ARG A 104 41.50 20.40 -10.48
C ARG A 104 41.50 21.88 -10.12
N THR A 105 40.40 22.37 -9.53
CA THR A 105 40.25 23.37 -8.44
C THR A 105 38.77 23.77 -8.45
N GLY A 106 38.02 23.61 -7.35
CA GLY A 106 37.91 24.60 -6.26
C GLY A 106 36.84 25.64 -6.66
N PHE A 107 35.89 26.11 -5.85
CA PHE A 107 35.87 26.46 -4.44
C PHE A 107 34.40 26.62 -3.99
N GLY A 108 34.14 26.54 -2.69
CA GLY A 108 32.90 27.05 -2.09
C GLY A 108 32.89 28.58 -1.99
N SER A 109 31.72 29.15 -1.72
CA SER A 109 31.58 30.41 -0.99
C SER A 109 30.16 30.52 -0.44
N ALA A 110 30.11 31.01 0.80
CA ALA A 110 28.93 31.44 1.53
C ALA A 110 28.36 32.76 1.00
N ALA A 111 27.08 33.00 1.27
CA ALA A 111 26.50 34.21 1.90
C ALA A 111 25.01 33.96 2.12
#